data_AF-A0A8S1L6Y1-F1
#
_entry.id   AF-A0A8S1L6Y1-F1
#
_cell.length_a   1.000
_cell.length_b   1.000
_cell.length_c   1.000
_cell.angle_alpha   90.00
_cell.angle_beta   90.00
_cell.angle_gamma   90.00
#
_symmetry.space_group_name_H-M   'P 1'
#
loop_
_entity.id
_entity.type
_entity.pdbx_description
1 polymer ?
#
loop_
_entity_poly.entity_id
_entity_poly.type
_entity_poly.pdbx_seq_one_letter_code
_entity_poly.pdbx_strand_id
1 'polypeptide(L)'
;MQLELKIIQILEALMVEQCASDHAANNVSVFFGFKAAGGLISAYFSGMLLMYLTKRQIFLINSVFPSTMAILSLKLKETQQTQQSQNIKEVLSIFWTFFSNPKIYYPVLLILAFMMVPSSSSIMFYFYTEVLHFTPKFMGYLKFISCLGTLLAILLYRNFLKDVEFKKIFIITTYSFFFYYLSTIPLVTRMNVLWGIDYRFFCLVDSVKLQFIGELNLLHILVYACKICPKNIEATNAMLMATMNLGTFAGGQLGNLILYEMGINQQDYSKLYIQSRYQFQYIFHLLNFNLKFKS
;
A
#
# COMPACT_ATOMS: atom_id res chain seq x y z
N MET A 1 0.33 -12.94 -10.61
CA MET A 1 0.92 -11.80 -9.87
C MET A 1 0.67 -10.44 -10.53
N GLN A 2 1.30 -10.04 -11.65
CA GLN A 2 1.06 -8.70 -12.24
C GLN A 2 -0.38 -8.47 -12.71
N LEU A 3 -1.05 -9.49 -13.26
CA LEU A 3 -2.46 -9.39 -13.69
C LEU A 3 -3.40 -9.22 -12.49
N GLU A 4 -3.15 -9.92 -11.39
CA GLU A 4 -3.94 -9.83 -10.15
C GLU A 4 -3.80 -8.47 -9.48
N LEU A 5 -2.58 -7.92 -9.46
CA LEU A 5 -2.32 -6.56 -8.98
C LEU A 5 -3.13 -5.52 -9.76
N LYS A 6 -3.21 -5.65 -11.09
CA LYS A 6 -4.02 -4.76 -11.92
C LYS A 6 -5.52 -4.90 -11.64
N ILE A 7 -6.04 -6.11 -11.46
CA ILE A 7 -7.45 -6.34 -11.17
C ILE A 7 -7.83 -5.74 -9.81
N ILE A 8 -7.00 -5.94 -8.78
CA ILE A 8 -7.25 -5.37 -7.45
C ILE A 8 -7.24 -3.83 -7.51
N GLN A 9 -6.32 -3.22 -8.25
CA GLN A 9 -6.27 -1.77 -8.41
C GLN A 9 -7.52 -1.20 -9.12
N ILE A 10 -8.05 -1.93 -10.12
CA ILE A 10 -9.30 -1.54 -10.79
C ILE A 10 -10.48 -1.65 -9.83
N LEU A 11 -10.57 -2.73 -9.04
CA LEU A 11 -11.61 -2.91 -8.03
C LEU A 11 -11.54 -1.80 -6.97
N GLU A 12 -10.33 -1.44 -6.50
CA GLU A 12 -10.13 -0.34 -5.56
C GLU A 12 -10.60 1.00 -6.17
N ALA A 13 -10.31 1.27 -7.44
CA ALA A 13 -10.77 2.47 -8.12
C ALA A 13 -12.31 2.52 -8.25
N LEU A 14 -12.94 1.41 -8.65
CA LEU A 14 -14.40 1.27 -8.71
C LEU A 14 -15.05 1.44 -7.33
N MET A 15 -14.41 0.93 -6.27
CA MET A 15 -14.89 1.10 -4.90
C MET A 15 -14.87 2.57 -4.49
N VAL A 16 -13.80 3.31 -4.78
CA VAL A 16 -13.71 4.76 -4.49
C VAL A 16 -14.80 5.54 -5.23
N GLU A 17 -15.12 5.13 -6.44
CA GLU A 17 -16.19 5.72 -7.24
C GLU A 17 -17.59 5.52 -6.60
N GLN A 18 -17.90 4.30 -6.17
CA GLN A 18 -19.15 3.96 -5.49
C GLN A 18 -19.27 4.61 -4.09
N CYS A 19 -18.16 5.07 -3.53
CA CYS A 19 -18.09 5.73 -2.24
C CYS A 19 -18.43 7.24 -2.28
N ALA A 20 -18.88 7.80 -3.41
CA ALA A 20 -19.43 9.17 -3.47
C ALA A 20 -20.77 9.35 -2.69
N SER A 21 -21.30 8.28 -2.09
CA SER A 21 -22.48 8.25 -1.22
C SER A 21 -22.12 8.37 0.28
N ASP A 22 -23.09 8.73 1.14
CA ASP A 22 -22.88 9.07 2.57
C ASP A 22 -22.30 7.93 3.45
N HIS A 23 -22.05 6.73 2.89
CA HIS A 23 -21.49 5.56 3.59
C HIS A 23 -20.10 5.13 3.11
N ALA A 24 -19.33 6.03 2.48
CA ALA A 24 -17.98 5.80 1.96
C ALA A 24 -17.06 4.98 2.90
N ALA A 25 -16.93 5.41 4.17
CA ALA A 25 -16.04 4.77 5.13
C ALA A 25 -16.43 3.32 5.43
N ASN A 26 -17.73 3.01 5.48
CA ASN A 26 -18.21 1.67 5.75
C ASN A 26 -17.95 0.76 4.54
N ASN A 27 -18.26 1.23 3.33
CA ASN A 27 -18.05 0.49 2.08
C ASN A 27 -16.57 0.15 1.85
N VAL A 28 -15.68 1.13 2.03
CA VAL A 28 -14.22 0.90 1.97
C VAL A 28 -13.79 -0.13 3.02
N SER A 29 -14.23 0.00 4.27
CA SER A 29 -13.83 -0.93 5.33
C SER A 29 -14.29 -2.37 5.09
N VAL A 30 -15.49 -2.57 4.53
CA VAL A 30 -16.02 -3.91 4.21
C VAL A 30 -15.24 -4.54 3.05
N PHE A 31 -14.98 -3.80 1.98
CA PHE A 31 -14.17 -4.27 0.86
C PHE A 31 -12.76 -4.68 1.31
N PHE A 32 -12.10 -3.82 2.09
CA PHE A 32 -10.79 -4.11 2.65
C PHE A 32 -10.83 -5.28 3.64
N GLY A 33 -11.94 -5.46 4.37
CA GLY A 33 -12.19 -6.63 5.21
C GLY A 33 -12.19 -7.94 4.41
N PHE A 34 -12.91 -7.98 3.28
CA PHE A 34 -12.89 -9.14 2.37
C PHE A 34 -11.49 -9.36 1.76
N LYS A 35 -10.81 -8.29 1.35
CA LYS A 35 -9.42 -8.35 0.85
C LYS A 35 -8.47 -8.97 1.89
N ALA A 36 -8.58 -8.55 3.15
CA ALA A 36 -7.75 -9.05 4.23
C ALA A 36 -8.08 -10.52 4.58
N ALA A 37 -9.36 -10.91 4.58
CA ALA A 37 -9.77 -12.30 4.77
C ALA A 37 -9.23 -13.23 3.67
N GLY A 38 -9.36 -12.81 2.39
CA GLY A 38 -8.77 -13.53 1.26
C GLY A 38 -7.24 -13.60 1.36
N GLY A 39 -6.60 -12.51 1.80
CA GLY A 39 -5.17 -12.44 2.06
C GLY A 39 -4.70 -13.44 3.12
N LEU A 40 -5.45 -13.61 4.22
CA LEU A 40 -5.12 -14.59 5.26
C LEU A 40 -5.20 -16.02 4.76
N ILE A 41 -6.30 -16.37 4.08
CA ILE A 41 -6.51 -17.71 3.52
C ILE A 41 -5.37 -18.01 2.53
N SER A 42 -5.10 -17.08 1.61
CA SER A 42 -4.03 -17.21 0.64
C SER A 42 -2.65 -17.32 1.28
N ALA A 43 -2.33 -16.49 2.28
CA ALA A 43 -1.03 -16.52 2.97
C ALA A 43 -0.80 -17.84 3.71
N TYR A 44 -1.85 -18.37 4.37
CA TYR A 44 -1.78 -19.64 5.08
C TYR A 44 -1.53 -20.82 4.13
N PHE A 45 -2.28 -20.90 3.03
CA PHE A 45 -2.15 -22.01 2.09
C PHE A 45 -0.93 -21.88 1.17
N SER A 46 -0.56 -20.68 0.73
CA SER A 46 0.51 -20.45 -0.26
C SER A 46 1.86 -20.98 0.21
N GLY A 47 2.26 -20.69 1.46
CA GLY A 47 3.52 -21.18 2.02
C GLY A 47 3.59 -22.71 2.14
N MET A 48 2.44 -23.36 2.37
CA MET A 48 2.35 -24.81 2.46
C MET A 48 2.33 -25.48 1.08
N LEU A 49 1.56 -24.93 0.14
CA LEU A 49 1.45 -25.42 -1.24
C LEU A 49 2.81 -25.38 -1.96
N LEU A 50 3.65 -24.37 -1.67
CA LEU A 50 5.01 -24.26 -2.21
C LEU A 50 5.95 -25.41 -1.81
N MET A 51 5.64 -26.16 -0.75
CA MET A 51 6.45 -27.32 -0.33
C MET A 51 6.09 -28.61 -1.07
N TYR A 52 4.85 -28.73 -1.56
CA TYR A 52 4.32 -29.97 -2.14
C TYR A 52 4.00 -29.87 -3.64
N LEU A 53 3.79 -28.66 -4.17
CA LEU A 53 3.41 -28.43 -5.56
C LEU A 53 4.52 -27.76 -6.35
N THR A 54 4.59 -28.10 -7.63
CA THR A 54 5.47 -27.42 -8.58
C THR A 54 4.96 -26.01 -8.89
N LYS A 55 5.87 -25.10 -9.26
CA LYS A 55 5.53 -23.72 -9.64
C LYS A 55 4.42 -23.66 -10.70
N ARG A 56 4.43 -24.56 -11.70
CA ARG A 56 3.41 -24.63 -12.76
C ARG A 56 2.02 -24.94 -12.20
N GLN A 57 1.90 -25.88 -11.28
CA GLN A 57 0.63 -26.22 -10.63
C GLN A 57 0.10 -25.05 -9.81
N ILE A 58 0.99 -24.35 -9.10
CA ILE A 58 0.62 -23.15 -8.32
C ILE A 58 0.09 -22.06 -9.24
N PHE A 59 0.75 -21.80 -10.38
CA PHE A 59 0.25 -20.85 -11.37
C PHE A 59 -1.11 -21.24 -11.95
N LEU A 60 -1.35 -22.53 -12.21
CA LEU A 60 -2.64 -23.02 -12.70
C LEU A 60 -3.75 -22.82 -11.66
N ILE A 61 -3.52 -23.18 -10.41
CA ILE A 61 -4.48 -22.95 -9.31
C ILE A 61 -4.76 -21.44 -9.18
N ASN A 62 -3.71 -20.63 -9.21
CA ASN A 62 -3.83 -19.18 -9.07
C ASN A 62 -4.56 -18.52 -10.26
N SER A 63 -4.51 -19.12 -11.46
CA SER A 63 -5.22 -18.62 -12.64
C SER A 63 -6.75 -18.76 -12.56
N VAL A 64 -7.25 -19.62 -11.66
CA VAL A 64 -8.69 -19.77 -11.43
C VAL A 64 -9.32 -18.47 -10.93
N PHE A 65 -8.64 -17.72 -10.05
CA PHE A 65 -9.20 -16.49 -9.48
C PHE A 65 -9.39 -15.35 -10.51
N PRO A 66 -8.39 -14.99 -11.34
CA PRO A 66 -8.63 -14.01 -12.42
C PRO A 66 -9.66 -14.49 -13.44
N SER A 67 -9.71 -15.79 -13.73
CA SER A 67 -10.65 -16.35 -14.71
C SER A 67 -12.10 -16.24 -14.21
N THR A 68 -12.36 -16.58 -12.94
CA THR A 68 -13.70 -16.40 -12.34
C THR A 68 -14.09 -14.93 -12.28
N MET A 69 -13.16 -14.04 -11.95
CA MET A 69 -13.40 -12.59 -11.97
C MET A 69 -13.76 -12.08 -13.37
N ALA A 70 -13.06 -12.54 -14.41
CA ALA A 70 -13.38 -12.19 -15.80
C ALA A 70 -14.77 -12.69 -16.23
N ILE A 71 -15.19 -13.87 -15.76
CA ILE A 71 -16.54 -14.38 -16.03
C ILE A 71 -17.61 -13.54 -15.29
N LEU A 72 -17.33 -13.14 -14.05
CA LEU A 72 -18.25 -12.32 -13.26
C LEU A 72 -18.35 -10.89 -13.80
N SER A 73 -17.26 -10.32 -14.34
CA SER A 73 -17.29 -8.97 -14.91
C SER A 73 -18.21 -8.87 -16.13
N LEU A 74 -18.42 -9.96 -16.88
CA LEU A 74 -19.40 -9.98 -17.98
C LEU A 74 -20.85 -9.79 -17.50
N LYS A 75 -21.13 -10.05 -16.22
CA LYS A 75 -22.44 -9.84 -15.61
C LYS A 75 -22.56 -8.49 -14.90
N LEU A 76 -21.49 -7.70 -14.82
CA LEU A 76 -21.58 -6.34 -14.29
C LEU A 76 -22.39 -5.51 -15.28
N LYS A 77 -23.55 -5.03 -14.83
CA LYS A 77 -24.38 -4.10 -15.59
C LYS A 77 -23.84 -2.70 -15.29
N GLU A 78 -23.21 -2.08 -16.27
CA GLU A 78 -22.82 -0.67 -16.14
C GLU A 78 -24.09 0.17 -16.03
N THR A 79 -24.13 1.02 -14.99
CA THR A 79 -25.17 2.04 -14.91
C THR A 79 -24.73 3.13 -15.86
N GLN A 80 -25.26 3.14 -17.09
CA GLN A 80 -24.98 4.21 -18.04
C GLN A 80 -25.48 5.52 -17.42
N GLN A 81 -24.57 6.32 -16.85
CA GLN A 81 -24.84 7.73 -16.70
C GLN A 81 -24.99 8.28 -18.12
N THR A 82 -26.14 8.91 -18.36
CA THR A 82 -26.52 9.54 -19.62
C THR A 82 -25.32 10.35 -20.10
N GLN A 83 -24.66 9.87 -21.16
CA GLN A 83 -23.62 10.61 -21.85
C GLN A 83 -24.27 11.84 -22.47
N GLN A 84 -24.43 12.91 -21.69
CA GLN A 84 -24.33 14.23 -22.27
C GLN A 84 -22.93 14.27 -22.85
N SER A 85 -22.85 14.42 -24.16
CA SER A 85 -21.63 14.66 -24.92
C SER A 85 -20.96 15.93 -24.39
N GLN A 86 -20.29 15.82 -23.25
CA GLN A 86 -19.44 16.85 -22.71
C GLN A 86 -18.24 16.89 -23.64
N ASN A 87 -18.05 18.05 -24.24
CA ASN A 87 -16.88 18.33 -25.07
C ASN A 87 -15.64 17.91 -24.27
N ILE A 88 -14.71 17.13 -24.83
CA ILE A 88 -13.50 16.69 -24.08
C ILE A 88 -12.79 17.90 -23.47
N LYS A 89 -12.82 19.04 -24.17
CA LYS A 89 -12.30 20.33 -23.69
C LYS A 89 -13.01 20.84 -22.44
N GLU A 90 -14.32 20.67 -22.32
CA GLU A 90 -15.10 21.06 -21.15
C GLU A 90 -14.74 20.16 -19.95
N VAL A 91 -14.71 18.84 -20.12
CA VAL A 91 -14.27 17.89 -19.08
C VAL A 91 -12.84 18.21 -18.63
N LEU A 92 -11.93 18.44 -19.58
CA LEU A 92 -10.54 18.77 -19.29
C LEU A 92 -10.42 20.12 -18.56
N SER A 93 -11.26 21.10 -18.91
CA SER A 93 -11.27 22.41 -18.26
C SER A 93 -11.81 22.36 -16.82
N ILE A 94 -12.88 21.60 -16.58
CA ILE A 94 -13.45 21.41 -15.24
C ILE A 94 -12.46 20.63 -14.38
N PHE A 95 -11.81 19.62 -14.94
CA PHE A 95 -10.75 18.88 -14.27
C PHE A 95 -9.54 19.76 -13.93
N TRP A 96 -9.07 20.58 -14.88
CA TRP A 96 -7.93 21.46 -14.67
C TRP A 96 -8.22 22.54 -13.62
N THR A 97 -9.43 23.12 -13.64
CA THR A 97 -9.86 24.10 -12.63
C THR A 97 -10.00 23.47 -11.25
N PHE A 98 -10.50 22.23 -11.17
CA PHE A 98 -10.55 21.46 -9.92
C PHE A 98 -9.14 21.18 -9.38
N PHE A 99 -8.23 20.70 -10.23
CA PHE A 99 -6.86 20.41 -9.83
C PHE A 99 -6.05 21.66 -9.47
N SER A 100 -6.28 22.78 -10.16
CA SER A 100 -5.62 24.06 -9.87
C SER A 100 -6.03 24.68 -8.54
N ASN A 101 -7.06 24.14 -7.88
CA ASN A 101 -7.46 24.61 -6.56
C ASN A 101 -6.39 24.19 -5.51
N PRO A 102 -5.74 25.15 -4.83
CA PRO A 102 -4.68 24.85 -3.86
C PRO A 102 -5.16 23.92 -2.75
N LYS A 103 -6.44 23.99 -2.36
CA LYS A 103 -7.02 23.11 -1.32
C LYS A 103 -7.02 21.62 -1.70
N ILE A 104 -6.81 21.30 -2.98
CA ILE A 104 -6.87 19.95 -3.54
C ILE A 104 -5.51 19.50 -4.04
N TYR A 105 -4.81 20.35 -4.79
CA TYR A 105 -3.47 20.03 -5.28
C TYR A 105 -2.48 19.70 -4.14
N TYR A 106 -2.47 20.47 -3.05
CA TYR A 106 -1.55 20.22 -1.93
C TYR A 106 -1.72 18.84 -1.30
N PRO A 107 -2.94 18.41 -0.88
CA PRO A 107 -3.11 17.06 -0.34
C PRO A 107 -2.81 15.97 -1.38
N VAL A 108 -3.13 16.16 -2.66
CA VAL A 108 -2.81 15.19 -3.72
C VAL A 108 -1.30 15.02 -3.86
N LEU A 109 -0.54 16.12 -3.89
CA LEU A 109 0.92 16.08 -3.97
C LEU A 109 1.53 15.45 -2.71
N LEU A 110 0.97 15.75 -1.54
CA LEU A 110 1.41 15.16 -0.27
C LEU A 110 1.15 13.65 -0.23
N ILE A 111 0.00 13.18 -0.73
CA ILE A 111 -0.29 11.76 -0.91
C ILE A 111 0.69 11.13 -1.90
N LEU A 112 0.95 11.79 -3.03
CA LEU A 112 1.91 11.33 -4.03
C LEU A 112 3.30 11.16 -3.42
N ALA A 113 3.81 12.19 -2.75
CA ALA A 113 5.10 12.14 -2.05
C ALA A 113 5.12 11.01 -1.02
N PHE A 114 4.04 10.82 -0.26
CA PHE A 114 3.96 9.73 0.71
C PHE A 114 3.97 8.34 0.04
N MET A 115 3.34 8.18 -1.11
CA MET A 115 3.37 6.93 -1.87
C MET A 115 4.72 6.70 -2.57
N MET A 116 5.51 7.76 -2.79
CA MET A 116 6.85 7.72 -3.40
C MET A 116 7.99 7.41 -2.41
N VAL A 117 7.69 6.95 -1.19
CA VAL A 117 8.72 6.52 -0.24
C VAL A 117 9.61 5.45 -0.92
N PRO A 118 10.94 5.63 -0.95
CA PRO A 118 11.84 4.69 -1.62
C PRO A 118 11.70 3.27 -1.05
N SER A 119 11.39 2.28 -1.88
CA SER A 119 11.21 0.89 -1.40
C SER A 119 12.53 0.10 -1.42
N SER A 120 12.72 -0.79 -0.46
CA SER A 120 13.84 -1.75 -0.38
C SER A 120 13.36 -3.21 -0.41
N SER A 121 12.09 -3.44 -0.76
CA SER A 121 11.42 -4.74 -0.65
C SER A 121 12.14 -5.87 -1.40
N SER A 122 12.65 -5.61 -2.61
CA SER A 122 13.35 -6.62 -3.41
C SER A 122 14.63 -7.12 -2.74
N ILE A 123 15.48 -6.22 -2.25
CA ILE A 123 16.74 -6.62 -1.60
C ILE A 123 16.49 -7.22 -0.22
N MET A 124 15.49 -6.73 0.52
CA MET A 124 15.06 -7.34 1.78
C MET A 124 14.57 -8.78 1.59
N PHE A 125 13.91 -9.09 0.47
CA PHE A 125 13.54 -10.46 0.14
C PHE A 125 14.77 -11.36 -0.03
N TYR A 126 15.79 -10.91 -0.78
CA TYR A 126 17.04 -11.65 -0.93
C TYR A 126 17.79 -11.79 0.40
N PHE A 127 17.82 -10.74 1.22
CA PHE A 127 18.40 -10.80 2.57
C PHE A 127 17.71 -11.86 3.44
N TYR A 128 16.37 -11.94 3.40
CA TYR A 128 15.60 -12.95 4.11
C TYR A 128 15.92 -14.39 3.64
N THR A 129 16.13 -14.60 2.34
CA THR A 129 16.39 -15.94 1.81
C THR A 129 17.86 -16.36 1.89
N GLU A 130 18.80 -15.47 1.61
CA GLU A 130 20.23 -15.78 1.44
C GLU A 130 21.02 -15.58 2.72
N VAL A 131 20.64 -14.60 3.55
CA VAL A 131 21.40 -14.23 4.76
C VAL A 131 20.74 -14.77 6.02
N LEU A 132 19.41 -14.74 6.09
CA LEU A 132 18.64 -15.29 7.21
C LEU A 132 18.13 -16.72 6.99
N HIS A 133 18.31 -17.26 5.77
CA HIS A 133 17.93 -18.62 5.39
C HIS A 133 16.47 -18.98 5.74
N PHE A 134 15.56 -18.02 5.56
CA PHE A 134 14.14 -18.28 5.79
C PHE A 134 13.58 -19.26 4.77
N THR A 135 12.93 -20.32 5.27
CA THR A 135 12.24 -21.29 4.43
C THR A 135 10.98 -20.65 3.82
N PRO A 136 10.48 -21.15 2.67
CA PRO A 136 9.21 -20.69 2.09
C PRO A 136 8.03 -20.76 3.07
N LYS A 137 8.05 -21.74 3.98
CA LYS A 137 7.08 -21.87 5.07
C LYS A 137 7.11 -20.67 6.01
N PHE A 138 8.30 -20.23 6.43
CA PHE A 138 8.44 -19.05 7.30
C PHE A 138 8.07 -17.75 6.57
N MET A 139 8.40 -17.63 5.29
CA MET A 139 7.95 -16.50 4.46
C MET A 139 6.42 -16.42 4.38
N GLY A 140 5.76 -17.58 4.27
CA GLY A 140 4.29 -17.67 4.37
C GLY A 140 3.77 -17.18 5.72
N TYR A 141 4.44 -17.52 6.83
CA TYR A 141 4.09 -17.01 8.16
C TYR A 141 4.27 -15.50 8.29
N LEU A 142 5.35 -14.93 7.77
CA LEU A 142 5.52 -13.46 7.74
C LEU A 142 4.34 -12.81 7.03
N LYS A 143 3.94 -13.34 5.87
CA LYS A 143 2.80 -12.80 5.11
C LYS A 143 1.47 -12.97 5.85
N PHE A 144 1.24 -14.11 6.48
CA PHE A 144 0.04 -14.38 7.29
C PHE A 144 -0.07 -13.36 8.43
N ILE A 145 1.04 -13.13 9.13
CA ILE A 145 1.13 -12.19 10.23
C ILE A 145 0.93 -10.73 9.75
N SER A 146 1.46 -10.35 8.58
CA SER A 146 1.13 -9.07 7.96
C SER A 146 -0.38 -8.95 7.68
N CYS A 147 -1.02 -9.99 7.15
CA CYS A 147 -2.47 -9.97 6.91
C CYS A 147 -3.27 -9.84 8.22
N LEU A 148 -2.81 -10.40 9.35
CA LEU A 148 -3.40 -10.09 10.66
C LEU A 148 -3.29 -8.60 10.99
N GLY A 149 -2.13 -7.99 10.71
CA GLY A 149 -1.93 -6.54 10.79
C GLY A 149 -2.95 -5.75 9.97
N THR A 150 -3.25 -6.18 8.73
CA THR A 150 -4.30 -5.53 7.91
C THR A 150 -5.68 -5.61 8.54
N LEU A 151 -6.07 -6.78 9.08
CA LEU A 151 -7.36 -6.92 9.74
C LEU A 151 -7.45 -6.04 10.99
N LEU A 152 -6.41 -6.01 11.81
CA LEU A 152 -6.36 -5.16 12.99
C LEU A 152 -6.49 -3.68 12.62
N ALA A 153 -5.83 -3.25 11.54
CA ALA A 153 -5.96 -1.89 11.03
C ALA A 153 -7.39 -1.58 10.60
N ILE A 154 -8.04 -2.46 9.85
CA ILE A 154 -9.43 -2.27 9.38
C ILE A 154 -10.41 -2.24 10.56
N LEU A 155 -10.26 -3.13 11.54
CA LEU A 155 -11.12 -3.18 12.72
C LEU A 155 -10.97 -1.91 13.57
N LEU A 156 -9.72 -1.48 13.80
CA LEU A 156 -9.43 -0.26 14.53
C LEU A 156 -9.97 0.96 13.79
N TYR A 157 -9.81 1.00 12.46
CA TYR A 157 -10.37 2.06 11.62
C TYR A 157 -11.88 2.17 11.77
N ARG A 158 -12.59 1.05 11.53
CA ARG A 158 -14.05 0.99 11.53
C ARG A 158 -14.64 1.35 12.89
N ASN A 159 -14.02 0.91 13.98
CA ASN A 159 -14.57 1.07 15.32
C ASN A 159 -14.21 2.42 15.95
N PHE A 160 -13.03 2.98 15.66
CA PHE A 160 -12.51 4.14 16.41
C PHE A 160 -12.05 5.33 15.55
N LEU A 161 -11.55 5.10 14.33
CA LEU A 161 -10.89 6.17 13.55
C LEU A 161 -11.73 6.72 12.39
N LYS A 162 -12.86 6.09 12.05
CA LYS A 162 -13.72 6.49 10.92
C LYS A 162 -14.15 7.97 10.94
N ASP A 163 -14.34 8.54 12.13
CA ASP A 163 -14.85 9.90 12.32
C ASP A 163 -13.72 10.92 12.61
N VAL A 164 -12.48 10.46 12.69
CA VAL A 164 -11.33 11.31 12.98
C VAL A 164 -10.85 12.00 11.70
N GLU A 165 -10.42 13.25 11.84
CA GLU A 165 -9.90 14.03 10.72
C GLU A 165 -8.68 13.38 10.07
N PHE A 166 -8.67 13.37 8.73
CA PHE A 166 -7.58 12.85 7.90
C PHE A 166 -6.20 13.37 8.32
N LYS A 167 -6.08 14.69 8.55
CA LYS A 167 -4.80 15.33 8.90
C LYS A 167 -4.18 14.75 10.18
N LYS A 168 -4.99 14.54 11.23
CA LYS A 168 -4.51 14.03 12.52
C LYS A 168 -3.93 12.63 12.35
N ILE A 169 -4.64 11.78 11.63
CA ILE A 169 -4.23 10.39 11.44
C ILE A 169 -3.03 10.30 10.53
N PHE A 170 -3.00 11.07 9.44
CA PHE A 170 -1.86 11.11 8.56
C PHE A 170 -0.57 11.54 9.31
N ILE A 171 -0.66 12.51 10.22
CA ILE A 171 0.49 12.89 11.07
C ILE A 171 0.91 11.73 11.98
N ILE A 172 -0.04 11.10 12.67
CA ILE A 172 0.23 9.97 13.59
C ILE A 172 0.86 8.78 12.85
N THR A 173 0.34 8.43 11.67
CA THR A 173 0.88 7.33 10.86
C THR A 173 2.26 7.69 10.32
N THR A 174 2.50 8.94 9.90
CA THR A 174 3.83 9.40 9.47
C THR A 174 4.86 9.33 10.60
N TYR A 175 4.50 9.72 11.84
CA TYR A 175 5.36 9.50 13.00
C TYR A 175 5.60 8.01 13.27
N SER A 176 4.57 7.19 13.13
CA SER A 176 4.69 5.74 13.32
C SER A 176 5.64 5.11 12.29
N PHE A 177 5.60 5.57 11.03
CA PHE A 177 6.57 5.19 10.00
C PHE A 177 7.99 5.64 10.33
N PHE A 178 8.16 6.88 10.83
CA PHE A 178 9.45 7.37 11.28
C PHE A 178 10.09 6.44 12.33
N PHE A 179 9.33 6.02 13.34
CA PHE A 179 9.81 5.05 14.34
C PHE A 179 10.03 3.66 13.76
N TYR A 180 9.20 3.24 12.81
CA TYR A 180 9.36 1.97 12.11
C TYR A 180 10.71 1.89 11.38
N TYR A 181 11.05 2.86 10.53
CA TYR A 181 12.32 2.85 9.79
C TYR A 181 13.54 2.99 10.71
N LEU A 182 13.39 3.60 11.88
CA LEU A 182 14.44 3.58 12.91
C LEU A 182 14.61 2.17 13.49
N SER A 183 13.50 1.47 13.75
CA SER A 183 13.48 0.10 14.24
C SER A 183 14.05 -0.91 13.25
N THR A 184 14.03 -0.67 11.95
CA THR A 184 14.59 -1.62 10.95
C THR A 184 16.12 -1.63 10.93
N ILE A 185 16.78 -0.56 11.39
CA ILE A 185 18.25 -0.44 11.35
C ILE A 185 18.95 -1.56 12.16
N PRO A 186 18.60 -1.83 13.44
CA PRO A 186 19.19 -2.91 14.22
C PRO A 186 19.05 -4.32 13.62
N LEU A 187 17.99 -4.57 12.85
CA LEU A 187 17.79 -5.85 12.16
C LEU A 187 18.81 -6.04 11.05
N VAL A 188 18.96 -5.00 10.23
CA VAL A 188 19.82 -5.01 9.04
C VAL A 188 21.30 -5.03 9.43
N THR A 189 21.69 -4.31 10.48
CA THR A 189 23.07 -4.32 11.00
C THR A 189 23.40 -5.55 11.84
N ARG A 190 22.46 -6.51 11.98
CA ARG A 190 22.60 -7.70 12.85
C ARG A 190 22.87 -7.36 14.33
N MET A 191 22.59 -6.14 14.78
CA MET A 191 22.69 -5.75 16.19
C MET A 191 21.70 -6.53 17.06
N ASN A 192 20.61 -7.03 16.48
CA ASN A 192 19.68 -7.94 17.14
C ASN A 192 20.36 -9.20 17.73
N VAL A 193 21.41 -9.72 17.07
CA VAL A 193 22.18 -10.87 17.55
C VAL A 193 22.98 -10.51 18.81
N LEU A 194 23.55 -9.30 18.85
CA LEU A 194 24.27 -8.79 20.03
C LEU A 194 23.35 -8.61 21.25
N TRP A 195 22.08 -8.28 21.00
CA TRP A 195 21.06 -8.18 22.04
C TRP A 195 20.43 -9.53 22.43
N GLY A 196 20.84 -10.63 21.80
CA GLY A 196 20.31 -11.97 22.08
C GLY A 196 18.85 -12.18 21.63
N ILE A 197 18.31 -11.31 20.77
CA ILE A 197 16.93 -11.39 20.29
C ILE A 197 16.88 -12.28 19.04
N ASP A 198 15.94 -13.23 19.00
CA ASP A 198 15.72 -14.05 17.81
C ASP A 198 15.29 -13.17 16.62
N TYR A 199 16.06 -13.24 15.54
CA TYR A 199 15.81 -12.53 14.29
C TYR A 199 14.45 -12.90 13.68
N ARG A 200 13.96 -14.12 13.91
CA ARG A 200 12.63 -14.56 13.45
C ARG A 200 11.53 -13.76 14.13
N PHE A 201 11.55 -13.68 15.45
CA PHE A 201 10.57 -12.90 16.22
C PHE A 201 10.58 -11.43 15.80
N PHE A 202 11.78 -10.86 15.65
CA PHE A 202 11.94 -9.49 15.18
C PHE A 202 11.24 -9.28 13.81
N CYS A 203 11.50 -10.16 12.83
CA CYS A 203 10.88 -10.06 11.50
C CYS A 203 9.36 -10.22 11.54
N LEU A 204 8.81 -11.07 12.41
CA LEU A 204 7.36 -11.23 12.57
C LEU A 204 6.73 -9.94 13.10
N VAL A 205 7.32 -9.35 14.14
CA VAL A 205 6.84 -8.09 14.73
C VAL A 205 6.95 -6.94 13.73
N ASP A 206 8.07 -6.85 13.01
CA ASP A 206 8.29 -5.85 11.96
C ASP A 206 7.23 -5.93 10.86
N SER A 207 6.92 -7.16 10.43
CA SER A 207 5.92 -7.45 9.40
C SER A 207 4.49 -7.05 9.79
N VAL A 208 4.10 -7.19 11.07
CA VAL A 208 2.81 -6.67 11.57
C VAL A 208 2.81 -5.17 11.56
N LYS A 209 3.84 -4.55 12.16
CA LYS A 209 3.90 -3.09 12.35
C LYS A 209 3.82 -2.36 11.03
N LEU A 210 4.66 -2.73 10.06
CA LEU A 210 4.68 -2.11 8.75
C LEU A 210 3.32 -2.21 8.07
N GLN A 211 2.74 -3.41 8.04
CA GLN A 211 1.49 -3.66 7.36
C GLN A 211 0.32 -2.94 8.05
N PHE A 212 0.26 -2.95 9.38
CA PHE A 212 -0.78 -2.28 10.15
C PHE A 212 -0.77 -0.76 9.92
N ILE A 213 0.40 -0.12 10.03
CA ILE A 213 0.52 1.34 9.84
C ILE A 213 0.20 1.72 8.39
N GLY A 214 0.70 0.93 7.42
CA GLY A 214 0.44 1.16 6.00
C GLY A 214 -1.03 1.02 5.63
N GLU A 215 -1.68 -0.03 6.11
CA GLU A 215 -3.11 -0.26 5.82
C GLU A 215 -3.98 0.82 6.47
N LEU A 216 -3.69 1.21 7.72
CA LEU A 216 -4.37 2.32 8.37
C LEU A 216 -4.25 3.59 7.53
N ASN A 217 -3.04 3.97 7.10
CA ASN A 217 -2.87 5.20 6.34
C ASN A 217 -3.62 5.16 5.00
N LEU A 218 -3.55 4.02 4.31
CA LEU A 218 -4.21 3.82 3.02
C LEU A 218 -5.74 3.96 3.13
N LEU A 219 -6.37 3.39 4.15
CA LEU A 219 -7.82 3.54 4.38
C LEU A 219 -8.25 5.01 4.52
N HIS A 220 -7.49 5.80 5.28
CA HIS A 220 -7.81 7.22 5.47
C HIS A 220 -7.61 8.05 4.21
N ILE A 221 -6.55 7.76 3.45
CA ILE A 221 -6.30 8.40 2.15
C ILE A 221 -7.46 8.10 1.19
N LEU A 222 -7.92 6.85 1.12
CA LEU A 222 -9.04 6.47 0.27
C LEU A 222 -10.37 7.12 0.69
N VAL A 223 -10.66 7.18 1.99
CA VAL A 223 -11.91 7.83 2.44
C VAL A 223 -11.84 9.35 2.25
N TYR A 224 -10.67 9.95 2.43
CA TYR A 224 -10.45 11.37 2.13
C TYR A 224 -10.58 11.66 0.62
N ALA A 225 -10.06 10.77 -0.24
CA ALA A 225 -10.24 10.80 -1.69
C ALA A 225 -11.71 10.92 -2.08
N CYS A 226 -12.53 10.02 -1.54
CA CYS A 226 -13.97 9.96 -1.81
C CYS A 226 -14.67 11.27 -1.41
N LYS A 227 -14.20 11.94 -0.34
CA LYS A 227 -14.82 13.17 0.19
C LYS A 227 -14.46 14.43 -0.61
N ILE A 228 -13.26 14.50 -1.19
CA ILE A 228 -12.82 15.68 -1.96
C ILE A 228 -13.31 15.64 -3.40
N CYS A 229 -13.44 14.43 -3.97
CA CYS A 229 -13.84 14.30 -5.36
C CYS A 229 -15.30 14.74 -5.55
N PRO A 230 -15.58 15.62 -6.53
CA PRO A 230 -16.91 16.14 -6.75
C PRO A 230 -17.81 15.03 -7.28
N LYS A 231 -19.06 14.98 -6.82
CA LYS A 231 -20.00 13.86 -7.05
C LYS A 231 -20.40 13.59 -8.52
N ASN A 232 -19.87 14.35 -9.48
CA ASN A 232 -20.24 14.27 -10.90
C ASN A 232 -19.03 14.12 -11.84
N ILE A 233 -17.82 13.87 -11.32
CA ILE A 233 -16.61 13.70 -12.14
C ILE A 233 -15.84 12.46 -11.68
N GLU A 234 -16.28 11.29 -12.15
CA GLU A 234 -15.65 9.99 -11.89
C GLU A 234 -14.16 9.97 -12.25
N ALA A 235 -13.78 10.72 -13.30
CA ALA A 235 -12.39 10.88 -13.73
C ALA A 235 -11.46 11.39 -12.61
N THR A 236 -11.98 12.13 -11.63
CA THR A 236 -11.21 12.64 -10.49
C THR A 236 -10.80 11.52 -9.53
N ASN A 237 -11.70 10.58 -9.26
CA ASN A 237 -11.42 9.40 -8.42
C ASN A 237 -10.36 8.51 -9.08
N ALA A 238 -10.53 8.26 -10.39
CA ALA A 238 -9.57 7.49 -11.18
C ALA A 238 -8.19 8.16 -11.21
N MET A 239 -8.13 9.49 -11.34
CA MET A 239 -6.87 10.24 -11.28
C MET A 239 -6.16 10.08 -9.93
N LEU A 240 -6.89 10.17 -8.82
CA LEU A 240 -6.26 10.04 -7.50
C LEU A 240 -5.67 8.64 -7.30
N MET A 241 -6.40 7.60 -7.71
CA MET A 241 -5.89 6.23 -7.66
C MET A 241 -4.69 6.03 -8.60
N ALA A 242 -4.73 6.61 -9.79
CA ALA A 242 -3.58 6.63 -10.70
C ALA A 242 -2.38 7.34 -10.05
N THR A 243 -2.60 8.43 -9.31
CA THR A 243 -1.57 9.16 -8.58
C THR A 243 -0.95 8.30 -7.48
N MET A 244 -1.75 7.58 -6.70
CA MET A 244 -1.26 6.65 -5.67
C MET A 244 -0.43 5.51 -6.29
N ASN A 245 -0.92 4.93 -7.39
CA ASN A 245 -0.23 3.87 -8.11
C ASN A 245 1.08 4.36 -8.76
N LEU A 246 1.07 5.57 -9.33
CA LEU A 246 2.27 6.22 -9.86
C LEU A 246 3.28 6.46 -8.74
N GLY A 247 2.83 6.91 -7.57
CA GLY A 247 3.68 7.13 -6.41
C GLY A 247 4.37 5.84 -5.97
N THR A 248 3.62 4.76 -5.75
CA THR A 248 4.19 3.46 -5.36
C THR A 248 5.15 2.88 -6.40
N PHE A 249 4.83 3.02 -7.69
CA PHE A 249 5.73 2.63 -8.77
C PHE A 249 7.02 3.43 -8.75
N ALA A 250 6.93 4.76 -8.68
CA ALA A 250 8.08 5.65 -8.65
C ALA A 250 8.92 5.43 -7.39
N GLY A 251 8.32 5.24 -6.22
CA GLY A 251 9.02 4.90 -4.97
C GLY A 251 9.78 3.58 -5.08
N GLY A 252 9.21 2.58 -5.78
CA GLY A 252 9.90 1.33 -6.10
C GLY A 252 11.14 1.55 -7.00
N GLN A 253 10.99 2.33 -8.07
CA GLN A 253 12.10 2.62 -8.99
C GLN A 253 13.17 3.48 -8.35
N LEU A 254 12.80 4.54 -7.64
CA LEU A 254 13.73 5.39 -6.88
C LEU A 254 14.47 4.56 -5.83
N GLY A 255 13.77 3.69 -5.11
CA GLY A 255 14.39 2.76 -4.17
C GLY A 255 15.48 1.90 -4.82
N ASN A 256 15.18 1.29 -5.97
CA ASN A 256 16.14 0.48 -6.72
C ASN A 256 17.32 1.30 -7.27
N LEU A 257 17.08 2.53 -7.74
CA LEU A 257 18.14 3.43 -8.20
C LEU A 257 19.11 3.77 -7.07
N ILE A 258 18.59 4.13 -5.89
CA ILE A 258 19.41 4.43 -4.71
C ILE A 258 20.25 3.22 -4.31
N LEU A 259 19.67 2.01 -4.34
CA LEU A 259 20.39 0.77 -4.07
C LEU A 259 21.52 0.52 -5.06
N TYR A 260 21.26 0.74 -6.35
CA TYR A 260 22.25 0.62 -7.42
C TYR A 260 23.41 1.61 -7.25
N GLU A 261 23.12 2.89 -6.98
CA GLU A 261 24.15 3.92 -6.75
C GLU A 261 25.04 3.61 -5.55
N MET A 262 24.50 2.98 -4.50
CA MET A 262 25.28 2.59 -3.31
C MET A 262 26.09 1.30 -3.49
N GLY A 263 25.88 0.60 -4.61
CA GLY A 263 26.44 -0.73 -4.87
C GLY A 263 25.84 -1.82 -3.98
N ILE A 264 24.61 -1.63 -3.46
CA ILE A 264 23.92 -2.64 -2.67
C ILE A 264 23.27 -3.64 -3.63
N ASN A 265 23.79 -4.85 -3.65
CA ASN A 265 23.34 -5.92 -4.53
C ASN A 265 23.10 -7.20 -3.72
N GLN A 266 22.64 -8.27 -4.38
CA GLN A 266 22.44 -9.59 -3.75
C GLN A 266 23.73 -10.16 -3.12
N GLN A 267 24.90 -9.69 -3.56
CA GLN A 267 26.19 -10.15 -3.06
C GLN A 267 26.70 -9.35 -1.85
N ASP A 268 26.25 -8.10 -1.67
CA ASP A 268 26.72 -7.22 -0.60
C ASP A 268 25.57 -6.44 0.05
N TYR A 269 25.24 -6.84 1.28
CA TYR A 269 24.19 -6.25 2.11
C TYR A 269 24.73 -5.26 3.14
N SER A 270 26.05 -5.03 3.17
CA SER A 270 26.73 -4.26 4.23
C SER A 270 26.16 -2.86 4.42
N LYS A 271 25.75 -2.21 3.32
CA LYS A 271 25.23 -0.84 3.30
C LYS A 271 23.70 -0.75 3.36
N LEU A 272 22.98 -1.86 3.56
CA LEU A 272 21.50 -1.85 3.55
C LEU A 272 20.91 -0.95 4.64
N TYR A 273 21.63 -0.75 5.76
CA TYR A 273 21.24 0.20 6.81
C TYR A 273 21.21 1.66 6.31
N ILE A 274 22.01 2.00 5.30
CA ILE A 274 22.04 3.33 4.68
C ILE A 274 20.71 3.56 3.95
N GLN A 275 20.19 2.58 3.22
CA GLN A 275 18.88 2.67 2.58
C GLN A 275 17.77 2.94 3.60
N SER A 276 17.76 2.24 4.74
CA SER A 276 16.80 2.48 5.82
C SER A 276 16.93 3.89 6.41
N ARG A 277 18.15 4.44 6.48
CA ARG A 277 18.38 5.83 6.87
C ARG A 277 17.82 6.83 5.86
N TYR A 278 17.93 6.57 4.56
CA TYR A 278 17.30 7.42 3.53
C TYR A 278 15.78 7.41 3.63
N GLN A 279 15.16 6.23 3.83
CA GLN A 279 13.72 6.12 4.06
C GLN A 279 13.29 6.91 5.30
N PHE A 280 14.06 6.80 6.38
CA PHE A 280 13.87 7.58 7.61
C PHE A 280 13.95 9.10 7.36
N GLN A 281 14.99 9.58 6.67
CA GLN A 281 15.16 11.00 6.35
C GLN A 281 14.06 11.53 5.43
N TYR A 282 13.65 10.73 4.44
CA TYR A 282 12.56 11.07 3.52
C TYR A 282 11.26 11.33 4.29
N ILE A 283 10.90 10.42 5.20
CA ILE A 283 9.69 10.56 6.01
C ILE A 283 9.81 11.71 7.00
N PHE A 284 10.98 11.94 7.58
CA PHE A 284 11.20 13.11 8.44
C PHE A 284 11.00 14.43 7.68
N HIS A 285 11.51 14.53 6.46
CA HIS A 285 11.27 15.70 5.59
C HIS A 285 9.79 15.85 5.23
N LEU A 286 9.11 14.75 4.93
CA LEU A 286 7.67 14.76 4.63
C LEU A 286 6.84 15.21 5.84
N LEU A 287 7.24 14.80 7.04
CA LEU A 287 6.61 15.21 8.29
C LEU A 287 6.77 16.72 8.52
N ASN A 288 7.99 17.26 8.34
CA ASN A 288 8.26 18.69 8.44
C ASN A 288 7.52 19.52 7.38
N PHE A 289 7.41 18.99 6.16
CA PHE A 289 6.62 19.60 5.10
C PHE A 289 5.15 19.67 5.51
N ASN A 290 4.57 18.57 5.98
CA ASN A 290 3.18 18.49 6.44
C ASN A 290 2.87 19.43 7.62
N LEU A 291 3.79 19.54 8.60
CA LEU A 291 3.66 20.45 9.74
C LEU A 291 3.71 21.94 9.34
N LYS A 292 4.34 22.29 8.21
CA LYS A 292 4.37 23.67 7.70
C LYS A 292 3.06 24.11 7.04
N PHE A 293 2.20 23.18 6.62
CA PHE A 293 0.84 23.49 6.10
C PHE A 293 -0.17 23.84 7.21
N LYS A 294 0.31 24.27 8.38
CA LYS A 294 -0.49 24.68 9.54
C LYS A 294 -0.95 26.15 9.46
N SER A 295 -0.60 26.88 8.40
CA SER A 295 -1.05 28.25 8.13
C SER A 295 -2.06 28.31 6.99
#